data_AF-A0A7J0DCD1-F1
#
_entry.id   AF-A0A7J0DCD1-F1
#
_cell.length_a   1.000
_cell.length_b   1.000
_cell.length_c   1.000
_cell.angle_alpha   90.00
_cell.angle_beta   90.00
_cell.angle_gamma   90.00
#
_symmetry.space_group_name_H-M   'P 1'
#
loop_
_entity.id
_entity.type
_entity.pdbx_description
1 polymer ?
#
loop_
_entity_poly.entity_id
_entity_poly.type
_entity_poly.pdbx_seq_one_letter_code
_entity_poly.pdbx_strand_id
1 'polypeptide(L)'
;MAFLPRCATRKGLCAWPSTRQLCLRKNLLYGFMSFLSMPFKTLRGIPCLSDNYAYLLHDVDTGTVGVVDPSEAVPVIDALTRTNRNLTYILNTHHHYDHTGGNLELKEMYGAKVIGSGIDTDRIPGIDIVLNDGDKWMFAGHEVLVIETPGHTRGCVSLLDPIT
;
A
#
# COMPACT_ATOMS: atom_id res chain seq x y z
N MET A 1 -43.83 -28.73 -25.09
CA MET A 1 -43.60 -27.49 -24.33
C MET A 1 -43.95 -27.77 -22.88
N ALA A 2 -43.09 -27.34 -21.96
CA ALA A 2 -43.30 -27.25 -20.52
C ALA A 2 -42.84 -28.42 -19.60
N PHE A 3 -42.16 -27.96 -18.54
CA PHE A 3 -41.92 -28.50 -17.19
C PHE A 3 -40.79 -29.49 -16.87
N LEU A 4 -39.97 -29.04 -15.92
CA LEU A 4 -38.91 -29.69 -15.15
C LEU A 4 -39.35 -31.02 -14.53
N PRO A 5 -38.40 -31.93 -14.23
CA PRO A 5 -38.17 -32.21 -12.81
C PRO A 5 -36.71 -32.59 -12.46
N ARG A 6 -36.33 -32.40 -11.19
CA ARG A 6 -35.60 -33.36 -10.31
C ARG A 6 -35.18 -32.61 -9.03
N CYS A 7 -35.82 -32.82 -7.88
CA CYS A 7 -35.86 -33.99 -6.98
C CYS A 7 -34.53 -34.23 -6.22
N ALA A 8 -34.53 -33.67 -5.00
CA ALA A 8 -34.05 -34.19 -3.72
C ALA A 8 -32.79 -35.09 -3.63
N THR A 9 -31.79 -34.53 -2.95
CA THR A 9 -30.99 -35.13 -1.87
C THR A 9 -31.08 -36.65 -1.66
N ARG A 10 -29.95 -37.35 -1.86
CA ARG A 10 -29.60 -38.52 -1.04
C ARG A 10 -28.10 -38.56 -0.71
N LYS A 11 -27.83 -38.59 0.59
CA LYS A 11 -26.57 -38.98 1.22
C LYS A 11 -26.17 -40.38 0.72
N GLY A 12 -24.91 -40.57 0.37
CA GLY A 12 -24.36 -41.89 0.06
C GLY A 12 -22.84 -41.85 -0.01
N LEU A 13 -22.19 -42.43 1.00
CA LEU A 13 -20.77 -42.76 0.98
C LEU A 13 -20.52 -43.74 -0.17
N CYS A 14 -19.70 -43.38 -1.15
CA CYS A 14 -19.15 -44.32 -2.12
C CYS A 14 -17.69 -44.58 -1.76
N ALA A 15 -17.42 -45.74 -1.18
CA ALA A 15 -16.08 -46.30 -1.08
C ALA A 15 -15.90 -47.28 -2.25
N TRP A 16 -14.85 -47.07 -3.05
CA TRP A 16 -14.32 -48.08 -3.98
C TRP A 16 -12.79 -48.16 -3.84
N PRO A 17 -12.21 -49.34 -4.08
CA PRO A 17 -10.94 -49.76 -3.49
C PRO A 17 -9.73 -49.45 -4.38
N SER A 18 -8.62 -49.21 -3.70
CA SER A 18 -7.24 -49.31 -4.17
C SER A 18 -6.88 -48.62 -5.50
N THR A 19 -6.40 -47.38 -5.42
CA THR A 19 -5.19 -47.00 -6.17
C THR A 19 -4.48 -45.87 -5.43
N ARG A 20 -3.24 -46.14 -5.01
CA ARG A 20 -2.35 -45.13 -4.43
C ARG A 20 -1.93 -44.15 -5.53
N GLN A 21 -2.56 -42.99 -5.58
CA GLN A 21 -1.91 -41.78 -6.05
C GLN A 21 -2.11 -40.74 -4.96
N LEU A 22 -1.03 -40.42 -4.24
CA LEU A 22 -0.97 -39.20 -3.44
C LEU A 22 -1.05 -38.03 -4.42
N CYS A 23 -2.27 -37.58 -4.69
CA CYS A 23 -2.50 -36.25 -5.21
C CYS A 23 -2.25 -35.29 -4.04
N LEU A 24 -0.98 -34.96 -3.79
CA LEU A 24 -0.63 -33.82 -2.96
C LEU A 24 -1.25 -32.60 -3.63
N ARG A 25 -2.38 -32.16 -3.10
CA ARG A 25 -3.03 -30.91 -3.50
C ARG A 25 -1.98 -29.81 -3.47
N LYS A 26 -1.71 -29.19 -4.62
CA LYS A 26 -0.89 -27.98 -4.79
C LYS A 26 -1.30 -26.83 -3.85
N ASN A 27 -2.45 -26.94 -3.19
CA ASN A 27 -2.97 -25.96 -2.23
C ASN A 27 -2.32 -26.02 -0.84
N LEU A 28 -1.59 -27.09 -0.47
CA LEU A 28 -0.97 -27.15 0.87
C LEU A 28 0.30 -26.29 0.97
N LEU A 29 1.03 -26.11 -0.13
CA LEU A 29 2.20 -25.21 -0.17
C LEU A 29 1.77 -23.73 -0.20
N TYR A 30 0.69 -23.41 -0.90
CA TYR A 30 0.13 -22.05 -0.94
C TYR A 30 -0.42 -21.59 0.42
N GLY A 31 -1.04 -22.50 1.18
CA GLY A 31 -1.53 -22.19 2.53
C GLY A 31 -0.43 -21.94 3.56
N PHE A 32 0.73 -22.59 3.42
CA PHE A 32 1.84 -22.45 4.37
C PHE A 32 2.69 -21.20 4.11
N MET A 33 2.77 -20.72 2.85
CA MET A 33 3.45 -19.45 2.54
C MET A 33 2.60 -18.22 2.87
N SER A 34 1.27 -18.34 2.84
CA SER A 34 0.38 -17.24 3.22
C SER A 34 0.33 -16.98 4.74
N PHE A 35 0.77 -17.94 5.57
CA PHE A 35 0.84 -17.77 7.03
C PHE A 35 2.06 -16.97 7.50
N LEU A 36 3.04 -16.74 6.63
CA LEU A 36 4.20 -15.88 6.89
C LEU A 36 4.06 -14.47 6.32
N SER A 37 3.02 -14.22 5.52
CA SER A 37 2.72 -12.89 4.96
C SER A 37 1.65 -12.21 5.81
N MET A 38 1.96 -11.88 7.06
CA MET A 38 1.18 -10.85 7.75
C MET A 38 1.61 -9.50 7.21
N PRO A 39 0.68 -8.57 6.89
CA PRO A 39 1.07 -7.24 6.49
C PRO A 39 1.61 -6.52 7.74
N PHE A 40 2.93 -6.56 7.91
CA PHE A 40 3.68 -5.91 8.99
C PHE A 40 3.74 -4.38 8.84
N LYS A 41 2.73 -3.79 8.18
CA LYS A 41 2.57 -2.34 7.96
C LYS A 41 1.47 -1.81 8.86
N THR A 42 1.81 -0.91 9.79
CA THR A 42 0.80 -0.11 10.48
C THR A 42 0.45 1.11 9.62
N LEU A 43 -0.82 1.24 9.24
CA LEU A 43 -1.37 2.44 8.59
C LEU A 43 -2.09 3.29 9.63
N ARG A 44 -1.72 4.56 9.76
CA ARG A 44 -2.38 5.51 10.66
C ARG A 44 -2.72 6.80 9.93
N GLY A 45 -4.00 7.16 9.90
CA GLY A 45 -4.43 8.49 9.46
C GLY A 45 -4.02 9.57 10.46
N ILE A 46 -3.50 10.67 9.93
CA ILE A 46 -3.16 11.90 10.64
C ILE A 46 -4.04 12.99 10.05
N PRO A 47 -5.04 13.51 10.79
CA PRO A 47 -5.83 14.64 10.35
C PRO A 47 -4.92 15.87 10.15
N CYS A 48 -5.09 16.54 9.02
CA CYS A 48 -4.40 17.78 8.67
C CYS A 48 -5.43 18.80 8.16
N LEU A 49 -5.12 20.10 8.26
CA LEU A 49 -6.01 21.17 7.81
C LEU A 49 -7.45 20.99 8.35
N SER A 50 -8.47 21.21 7.53
CA SER A 50 -9.88 21.03 7.89
C SER A 50 -10.37 19.60 7.74
N ASP A 51 -9.94 18.91 6.69
CA ASP A 51 -10.53 17.67 6.18
C ASP A 51 -9.54 16.79 5.40
N ASN A 52 -8.25 17.14 5.39
CA ASN A 52 -7.20 16.33 4.78
C ASN A 52 -6.71 15.24 5.74
N TYR A 53 -6.20 14.15 5.16
CA TYR A 53 -5.51 13.10 5.89
C TYR A 53 -4.16 12.82 5.26
N ALA A 54 -3.12 12.92 6.06
CA ALA A 54 -1.85 12.25 5.78
C ALA A 54 -1.91 10.81 6.31
N TYR A 55 -1.19 9.88 5.67
CA TYR A 55 -1.14 8.49 6.12
C TYR A 55 0.28 8.09 6.50
N LEU A 56 0.47 7.75 7.76
CA LEU A 56 1.73 7.22 8.25
C LEU A 56 1.80 5.71 8.00
N LEU A 57 2.81 5.29 7.25
CA LEU A 57 3.19 3.91 6.99
C LEU A 57 4.36 3.54 7.89
N HIS A 58 4.27 2.42 8.58
CA HIS A 58 5.39 1.89 9.36
C HIS A 58 5.53 0.41 9.14
N ASP A 59 6.68 0.02 8.59
CA ASP A 59 7.11 -1.36 8.52
C ASP A 59 7.76 -1.79 9.84
N VAL A 60 7.20 -2.78 10.52
CA VAL A 60 7.69 -3.17 11.86
C VAL A 60 9.01 -3.92 11.83
N ASP A 61 9.35 -4.57 10.72
CA ASP A 61 10.54 -5.43 10.63
C ASP A 61 11.81 -4.60 10.41
N THR A 62 11.73 -3.60 9.55
CA THR A 62 12.86 -2.71 9.23
C THR A 62 12.83 -1.41 10.04
N GLY A 63 11.69 -1.05 10.61
CA GLY A 63 11.46 0.26 11.23
C GLY A 63 11.33 1.41 10.22
N THR A 64 11.25 1.10 8.91
CA THR A 64 11.08 2.11 7.86
C THR A 64 9.75 2.83 8.03
N VAL A 65 9.78 4.16 7.90
CA VAL A 65 8.57 4.99 7.99
C VAL A 65 8.37 5.79 6.71
N GLY A 66 7.15 5.73 6.19
CA GLY A 66 6.69 6.57 5.10
C GLY A 66 5.55 7.46 5.56
N VAL A 67 5.39 8.64 4.96
CA VAL A 67 4.16 9.43 5.07
C VAL A 67 3.61 9.70 3.68
N VAL A 68 2.31 9.48 3.50
CA VAL A 68 1.59 9.82 2.27
C VAL A 68 0.89 11.16 2.47
N ASP A 69 1.05 12.06 1.51
CA ASP A 69 0.39 13.37 1.40
C ASP A 69 0.46 14.24 2.67
N PRO A 70 1.66 14.59 3.17
CA PRO A 70 1.78 15.50 4.31
C PRO A 70 1.35 16.92 3.93
N SER A 71 0.09 17.27 4.18
CA SER A 71 -0.44 18.64 3.99
C SER A 71 0.37 19.68 4.77
N GLU A 72 0.74 19.35 6.00
CA GLU A 72 1.46 20.19 6.95
C GLU A 72 2.50 19.34 7.68
N ALA A 73 3.65 19.91 8.03
CA ALA A 73 4.73 19.15 8.69
C ALA A 73 4.41 18.84 10.16
N VAL A 74 3.84 19.81 10.91
CA VAL A 74 3.64 19.71 12.36
C VAL A 74 2.84 18.47 12.79
N PRO A 75 1.66 18.14 12.21
CA PRO A 75 0.92 16.94 12.60
C PRO A 75 1.71 15.63 12.41
N VAL A 76 2.55 15.58 11.36
CA VAL A 76 3.42 14.43 11.08
C VAL A 76 4.57 14.35 12.08
N ILE A 77 5.22 15.48 12.38
CA ILE A 77 6.27 15.59 13.39
C ILE A 77 5.78 15.13 14.77
N ASP A 78 4.59 15.58 15.18
CA ASP A 78 3.98 15.18 16.45
C ASP A 78 3.70 13.66 16.49
N ALA A 79 3.19 13.11 15.39
CA ALA A 79 2.93 11.67 15.28
C ALA A 79 4.22 10.84 15.38
N LEU A 80 5.28 11.26 14.69
CA LEU A 80 6.60 10.62 14.70
C LEU A 80 7.22 10.68 16.10
N THR A 81 7.23 11.88 16.71
CA THR A 81 7.80 12.15 18.03
C THR A 81 7.15 11.30 19.11
N ARG A 82 5.81 11.21 19.13
CA ARG A 82 5.07 10.37 20.10
C ARG A 82 5.41 8.89 19.99
N THR A 83 5.86 8.43 18.82
CA THR A 83 6.25 7.04 18.58
C THR A 83 7.76 6.81 18.60
N ASN A 84 8.55 7.87 18.82
CA ASN A 84 10.01 7.86 18.74
C ASN A 84 10.54 7.22 17.44
N ARG A 85 10.01 7.65 16.30
CA ARG A 85 10.36 7.14 14.96
C ARG A 85 10.97 8.24 14.10
N ASN A 86 11.82 7.83 13.16
CA ASN A 86 12.41 8.71 12.15
C ASN A 86 11.72 8.50 10.79
N LEU A 87 11.55 9.56 10.00
CA LEU A 87 10.90 9.50 8.69
C LEU A 87 11.90 9.11 7.60
N THR A 88 11.54 8.13 6.76
CA THR A 88 12.39 7.67 5.65
C THR A 88 11.90 8.20 4.30
N TYR A 89 10.59 8.14 4.06
CA TYR A 89 9.99 8.50 2.77
C TYR A 89 8.79 9.43 2.92
N ILE A 90 8.66 10.35 1.97
CA ILE A 90 7.46 11.18 1.76
C ILE A 90 6.92 10.80 0.40
N LEU A 91 5.64 10.43 0.32
CA LEU A 91 4.99 10.02 -0.92
C LEU A 91 3.85 10.99 -1.23
N ASN A 92 3.86 11.59 -2.42
CA ASN A 92 2.79 12.49 -2.83
C ASN A 92 1.97 11.87 -3.97
N THR A 93 0.65 11.86 -3.81
CA THR A 93 -0.29 11.41 -4.85
C THR A 93 -0.40 12.41 -6.00
N HIS A 94 -0.24 13.71 -5.70
CA HIS A 94 -0.21 14.80 -6.68
C HIS A 94 0.38 16.07 -6.06
N HIS A 95 0.54 17.12 -6.88
CA HIS A 95 1.25 18.34 -6.52
C HIS A 95 0.47 19.43 -5.76
N HIS A 96 -0.81 19.23 -5.42
CA HIS A 96 -1.54 20.29 -4.73
C HIS A 96 -0.98 20.53 -3.32
N TYR A 97 -1.04 21.80 -2.88
CA TYR A 97 -0.40 22.23 -1.66
C TYR A 97 -0.93 21.52 -0.42
N ASP A 98 -2.22 21.21 -0.37
CA ASP A 98 -2.85 20.45 0.70
C ASP A 98 -2.42 18.96 0.74
N HIS A 99 -1.58 18.51 -0.19
CA HIS A 99 -0.93 17.19 -0.18
C HIS A 99 0.60 17.27 -0.07
N THR A 100 1.20 18.43 -0.38
CA THR A 100 2.67 18.59 -0.46
C THR A 100 3.24 19.64 0.49
N GLY A 101 2.40 20.37 1.22
CA GLY A 101 2.80 21.55 2.00
C GLY A 101 3.85 21.27 3.06
N GLY A 102 3.85 20.06 3.64
CA GLY A 102 4.84 19.60 4.62
C GLY A 102 6.14 19.06 4.02
N ASN A 103 6.25 18.89 2.70
CA ASN A 103 7.36 18.15 2.08
C ASN A 103 8.75 18.67 2.45
N LEU A 104 8.99 19.97 2.23
CA LEU A 104 10.34 20.54 2.36
C LEU A 104 10.81 20.55 3.81
N GLU A 105 9.94 20.91 4.75
CA GLU A 105 10.25 20.93 6.18
C GLU A 105 10.53 19.52 6.72
N LEU A 106 9.69 18.54 6.36
CA LEU A 106 9.90 17.14 6.75
C LEU A 106 11.18 16.56 6.13
N LYS A 107 11.45 16.89 4.87
CA LYS A 107 12.69 16.49 4.19
C LYS A 107 13.92 17.08 4.88
N GLU A 108 13.90 18.36 5.21
CA GLU A 108 15.00 19.04 5.90
C GLU A 108 15.23 18.46 7.29
N MET A 109 14.17 18.26 8.06
CA MET A 109 14.24 17.78 9.44
C MET A 109 14.73 16.34 9.56
N TYR A 110 14.26 15.45 8.68
CA TYR A 110 14.49 14.01 8.83
C TYR A 110 15.47 13.43 7.79
N GLY A 111 15.85 14.20 6.77
CA GLY A 111 16.61 13.69 5.63
C GLY A 111 15.80 12.72 4.75
N ALA A 112 14.47 12.77 4.83
CA ALA A 112 13.57 11.87 4.11
C ALA A 112 13.68 12.07 2.59
N LYS A 113 13.38 11.02 1.82
CA LYS A 113 13.30 11.10 0.35
C LYS A 113 11.87 11.34 -0.10
N VAL A 114 11.67 12.37 -0.91
CA VAL A 114 10.37 12.72 -1.48
C VAL A 114 10.16 11.95 -2.78
N ILE A 115 8.98 11.37 -2.92
CA ILE A 115 8.60 10.48 -4.01
C ILE A 115 7.32 11.00 -4.64
N GLY A 116 7.27 11.03 -5.97
CA GLY A 116 6.09 11.52 -6.69
C GLY A 116 6.08 11.13 -8.16
N SER A 117 5.02 11.55 -8.85
CA SER A 117 4.83 11.30 -10.28
C SER A 117 5.87 12.02 -11.14
N GLY A 118 6.35 11.35 -12.18
CA GLY A 118 7.22 11.95 -13.20
C GLY A 118 6.58 13.09 -13.96
N ILE A 119 5.26 13.07 -14.13
CA ILE A 119 4.49 14.16 -14.76
C ILE A 119 4.52 15.43 -13.89
N ASP A 120 4.68 15.27 -12.57
CA ASP A 120 4.69 16.34 -11.58
C ASP A 120 6.08 16.65 -11.02
N THR A 121 7.16 16.19 -11.68
CA THR A 121 8.55 16.39 -11.21
C THR A 121 8.86 17.84 -10.83
N ASP A 122 8.48 18.81 -11.67
CA ASP A 122 8.74 20.23 -11.42
C ASP A 122 7.71 20.89 -10.48
N ARG A 123 6.67 20.15 -10.07
CA ARG A 123 5.55 20.66 -9.27
C ARG A 123 5.50 20.10 -7.86
N ILE A 124 6.11 18.93 -7.60
CA ILE A 124 6.21 18.34 -6.27
C ILE A 124 7.45 18.91 -5.56
N PRO A 125 7.28 19.70 -4.48
CA PRO A 125 8.40 20.33 -3.79
C PRO A 125 9.37 19.30 -3.22
N GLY A 126 10.63 19.40 -3.64
CA GLY A 126 11.72 18.60 -3.10
C GLY A 126 11.78 17.15 -3.56
N ILE A 127 11.09 16.76 -4.65
CA ILE A 127 11.12 15.40 -5.18
C ILE A 127 12.55 14.87 -5.39
N ASP A 128 12.81 13.65 -4.92
CA ASP A 128 14.08 12.93 -5.08
C ASP A 128 13.94 11.69 -5.98
N ILE A 129 12.80 11.01 -5.88
CA ILE A 129 12.51 9.77 -6.60
C ILE A 129 11.26 9.98 -7.44
N VAL A 130 11.43 9.77 -8.74
CA VAL A 130 10.37 9.91 -9.73
C VAL A 130 9.82 8.53 -10.08
N LEU A 131 8.49 8.40 -10.09
CA LEU A 131 7.78 7.18 -10.46
C LEU A 131 6.80 7.45 -11.61
N ASN A 132 6.63 6.47 -12.49
CA ASN A 132 5.74 6.50 -13.65
C ASN A 132 4.70 5.37 -13.58
N ASP A 133 3.68 5.41 -14.44
CA ASP A 133 2.69 4.33 -14.52
C ASP A 133 3.32 2.95 -14.68
N GLY A 134 2.83 1.98 -13.89
CA GLY A 134 3.29 0.60 -13.91
C GLY A 134 4.61 0.35 -13.19
N ASP A 135 5.28 1.38 -12.66
CA ASP A 135 6.50 1.20 -11.87
C ASP A 135 6.22 0.38 -10.60
N LYS A 136 7.20 -0.45 -10.24
CA LYS A 136 7.23 -1.22 -9.00
C LYS A 136 8.28 -0.63 -8.09
N TRP A 137 7.82 0.04 -7.04
CA TRP A 137 8.69 0.63 -6.03
C TRP A 137 8.73 -0.23 -4.77
N MET A 138 9.86 -0.28 -4.07
CA MET A 138 10.03 -1.11 -2.87
C MET A 138 9.99 -0.26 -1.62
N PHE A 139 8.94 -0.40 -0.81
CA PHE A 139 8.88 0.15 0.54
C PHE A 139 9.28 -0.92 1.54
N ALA A 140 10.48 -0.84 2.13
CA ALA A 140 10.94 -1.82 3.13
C ALA A 140 10.85 -3.30 2.68
N GLY A 141 11.10 -3.56 1.39
CA GLY A 141 11.00 -4.90 0.81
C GLY A 141 9.58 -5.30 0.36
N HIS A 142 8.59 -4.44 0.56
CA HIS A 142 7.23 -4.61 0.05
C HIS A 142 7.06 -3.90 -1.29
N GLU A 143 6.56 -4.60 -2.29
CA GLU A 143 6.26 -4.03 -3.59
C GLU A 143 5.06 -3.07 -3.50
N VAL A 144 5.22 -1.88 -4.07
CA VAL A 144 4.19 -0.87 -4.25
C VAL A 144 4.08 -0.63 -5.75
N LEU A 145 2.93 -0.96 -6.33
CA LEU A 145 2.62 -0.68 -7.72
C LEU A 145 2.13 0.76 -7.86
N VAL A 146 2.72 1.48 -8.80
CA VAL A 146 2.34 2.85 -9.15
C VAL A 146 1.32 2.78 -10.28
N ILE A 147 0.19 3.42 -10.08
CA ILE A 147 -0.89 3.48 -11.06
C ILE A 147 -1.18 4.94 -11.33
N GLU A 148 -0.95 5.41 -12.55
CA GLU A 148 -1.39 6.75 -12.95
C GLU A 148 -2.91 6.81 -12.96
N THR A 149 -3.46 7.82 -12.28
CA THR A 149 -4.90 8.03 -12.15
C THR A 149 -5.26 9.46 -12.55
N PRO A 150 -4.98 9.85 -13.81
CA PRO A 150 -5.23 11.20 -14.27
C PRO A 150 -6.73 11.54 -14.19
N GLY A 151 -7.03 12.75 -13.75
CA GLY A 151 -8.40 13.21 -13.53
C GLY A 151 -8.40 14.52 -12.77
N HIS A 152 -8.34 14.44 -11.43
CA HIS A 152 -8.20 15.61 -10.56
C HIS A 152 -7.00 16.48 -10.95
N THR A 153 -5.85 15.84 -11.21
CA THR A 153 -4.73 16.46 -11.93
C THR A 153 -4.20 15.51 -13.00
N ARG A 154 -3.35 16.04 -13.90
CA ARG A 154 -2.70 15.24 -14.95
C ARG A 154 -1.63 14.30 -14.42
N GLY A 155 -1.01 14.61 -13.28
CA GLY A 155 0.07 13.82 -12.67
C GLY A 155 -0.38 13.03 -11.45
N CYS A 156 -1.69 12.89 -11.23
CA CYS A 156 -2.21 12.07 -10.13
C CYS A 156 -1.75 10.61 -10.27
N VAL A 157 -1.24 10.07 -9.17
CA VAL A 157 -0.88 8.66 -9.03
C VAL A 157 -1.55 8.06 -7.80
N SER A 158 -1.81 6.77 -7.86
CA SER A 158 -2.26 5.94 -6.75
C SER A 158 -1.23 4.84 -6.48
N LEU A 159 -1.03 4.53 -5.20
CA LEU A 159 -0.04 3.56 -4.73
C LEU A 159 -0.78 2.33 -4.23
N LEU A 160 -0.56 1.19 -4.88
CA LEU A 160 -1.22 -0.07 -4.57
C LEU A 160 -0.22 -1.06 -3.96
N ASP A 161 -0.55 -1.58 -2.78
CA ASP A 161 0.08 -2.79 -2.23
C ASP A 161 -0.71 -4.02 -2.72
N PRO A 162 -0.15 -4.88 -3.59
CA PRO A 162 -0.89 -5.98 -4.21
C PRO A 162 -1.09 -7.19 -3.28
N ILE A 163 -0.47 -7.21 -2.09
CA ILE A 163 -0.44 -8.38 -1.20
C ILE A 163 -1.42 -8.21 -0.01
N THR A 164 -1.92 -7.01 0.23
CA THR A 164 -2.95 -6.71 1.25
C THR A 164 -4.38 -6.80 0.74
#